data_AF-A0A0G4EG78-F1
#
_entry.id   AF-A0A0G4EG78-F1
#
_cell.length_a   1.000
_cell.length_b   1.000
_cell.length_c   1.000
_cell.angle_alpha   90.00
_cell.angle_beta   90.00
_cell.angle_gamma   90.00
#
_symmetry.space_group_name_H-M   'P 1'
#
loop_
_entity.id
_entity.type
_entity.pdbx_description
1 polymer ?
#
loop_
_entity_poly.entity_id
_entity_poly.type
_entity_poly.pdbx_seq_one_letter_code
_entity_poly.pdbx_strand_id
1 'polypeptide(L)'
;MVQSAFESDPLACLDPHIDSVCLPLEPPAAAVGVRHRSAPSWMHEIIPGLYLGGIKDAEDHKGVTSVGIKAIVNCCTNGEFPDSLLVPDVDYYRVDVEDVSREPIHLFFLEASEFVDSYLERQEPVLIHCKSGISRSVTILISFLIYKRQFCLQEAFLHVMAKRKIICPNIGFMEQLCEFEEKVAGRNATVCMYKYTDWYAADASYRADIPDLDPSK
;
A
#
# COMPACT_ATOMS: atom_id res chain seq x y z
N MET A 1 8.48 -41.06 4.12
CA MET A 1 8.48 -40.24 5.35
C MET A 1 9.11 -38.91 4.97
N VAL A 2 8.30 -37.98 4.47
CA VAL A 2 8.79 -36.69 3.97
C VAL A 2 8.69 -35.71 5.13
N GLN A 3 9.83 -35.20 5.56
CA GLN A 3 9.92 -34.25 6.67
C GLN A 3 9.27 -32.93 6.28
N SER A 4 8.41 -32.43 7.16
CA SER A 4 7.82 -31.11 7.11
C SER A 4 8.91 -30.05 7.21
N ALA A 5 9.00 -29.17 6.21
CA ALA A 5 9.64 -27.88 6.38
C ALA A 5 8.75 -27.05 7.32
N PHE A 6 9.29 -26.73 8.49
CA PHE A 6 8.75 -25.65 9.31
C PHE A 6 8.94 -24.35 8.53
N GLU A 7 7.85 -23.72 8.14
CA GLU A 7 7.85 -22.32 7.72
C GLU A 7 8.34 -21.49 8.91
N SER A 8 9.55 -20.93 8.79
CA SER A 8 10.05 -19.97 9.77
C SER A 8 9.23 -18.69 9.62
N ASP A 9 8.46 -18.35 10.65
CA ASP A 9 7.68 -17.12 10.71
C ASP A 9 8.62 -15.91 10.51
N PRO A 10 8.50 -15.17 9.39
CA PRO A 10 9.36 -14.02 9.10
C PRO A 10 9.19 -12.88 10.13
N LEU A 11 8.12 -12.90 10.94
CA LEU A 11 7.88 -11.95 12.03
C LEU A 11 8.70 -12.26 13.30
N ALA A 12 9.28 -13.45 13.42
CA ALA A 12 10.05 -13.84 14.60
C ALA A 12 11.35 -13.02 14.82
N CYS A 13 11.74 -12.20 13.85
CA CYS A 13 12.92 -11.31 13.92
C CYS A 13 12.56 -9.86 14.29
N LEU A 14 11.31 -9.53 14.57
CA LEU A 14 10.91 -8.18 14.97
C LEU A 14 11.32 -7.92 16.43
N ASP A 15 12.14 -6.88 16.62
CA ASP A 15 12.66 -6.45 17.93
C ASP A 15 11.49 -5.97 18.82
N PRO A 16 11.27 -6.57 20.02
CA PRO A 16 10.12 -6.25 20.88
C PRO A 16 10.19 -4.88 21.58
N HIS A 17 11.13 -4.00 21.23
CA HIS A 17 11.30 -2.68 21.85
C HIS A 17 10.90 -1.51 20.95
N ILE A 18 9.69 -1.56 20.37
CA ILE A 18 9.04 -0.36 19.82
C ILE A 18 8.26 0.34 20.94
N ASP A 19 8.80 1.46 21.42
CA ASP A 19 8.14 2.29 22.42
C ASP A 19 6.80 2.87 21.90
N SER A 20 5.80 2.73 22.77
CA SER A 20 4.35 2.77 22.55
C SER A 20 3.75 4.19 22.47
N VAL A 21 4.21 5.03 21.55
CA VAL A 21 3.54 6.33 21.33
C VAL A 21 3.42 6.60 19.84
N CYS A 22 2.18 6.76 19.36
CA CYS A 22 1.90 7.46 18.10
C CYS A 22 2.55 8.84 18.19
N LEU A 23 3.74 8.98 17.64
CA LEU A 23 4.43 10.26 17.60
C LEU A 23 3.64 11.19 16.67
N PRO A 24 3.33 12.42 17.12
CA PRO A 24 2.78 13.43 16.22
C PRO A 24 3.71 13.59 15.03
N LEU A 25 3.13 13.66 13.82
CA LEU A 25 3.82 13.99 12.59
C LEU A 25 4.79 15.16 12.81
N GLU A 26 6.09 14.91 12.78
CA GLU A 26 7.01 15.99 12.44
C GLU A 26 6.76 16.36 10.98
N PRO A 27 6.60 17.66 10.65
CA PRO A 27 6.52 18.07 9.26
C PRO A 27 7.79 17.58 8.56
N PRO A 28 7.71 17.07 7.31
CA PRO A 28 8.88 16.60 6.60
C PRO A 28 9.93 17.71 6.60
N ALA A 29 11.12 17.38 7.11
CA ALA A 29 12.28 18.25 7.01
C ALA A 29 12.34 18.75 5.57
N ALA A 30 12.32 20.07 5.40
CA ALA A 30 12.23 20.72 4.10
C ALA A 30 13.25 20.07 3.16
N ALA A 31 12.75 19.28 2.19
CA ALA A 31 13.59 18.59 1.25
C ALA A 31 14.37 19.65 0.47
N VAL A 32 15.69 19.65 0.67
CA VAL A 32 16.61 20.47 -0.10
C VAL A 32 16.59 19.93 -1.54
N GLY A 33 15.78 20.57 -2.38
CA GLY A 33 16.01 20.68 -3.81
C GLY A 33 15.96 19.41 -4.65
N VAL A 34 14.94 18.54 -4.49
CA VAL A 34 14.56 17.62 -5.56
C VAL A 34 13.55 18.34 -6.46
N ARG A 35 13.86 18.49 -7.75
CA ARG A 35 12.92 19.06 -8.73
C ARG A 35 11.78 18.08 -8.93
N HIS A 36 10.66 18.24 -8.22
CA HIS A 36 9.41 17.57 -8.55
C HIS A 36 9.01 17.95 -9.98
N ARG A 37 9.12 17.01 -10.92
CA ARG A 37 8.48 17.15 -12.23
C ARG A 37 7.01 16.78 -12.02
N SER A 38 6.11 17.64 -12.47
CA SER A 38 4.67 17.47 -12.28
C SER A 38 4.21 16.11 -12.84
N ALA A 39 3.79 15.21 -11.96
CA ALA A 39 3.22 13.93 -12.36
C ALA A 39 1.93 14.14 -13.20
N PRO A 40 1.61 13.23 -14.13
CA PRO A 40 0.31 13.21 -14.80
C PRO A 40 -0.83 13.21 -13.77
N SER A 41 -1.98 13.82 -14.08
CA SER A 41 -3.08 14.05 -13.12
C SER A 41 -3.72 12.79 -12.51
N TRP A 42 -3.33 11.61 -12.97
CA TRP A 42 -3.91 10.32 -12.57
C TRP A 42 -3.03 9.52 -11.60
N MET A 43 -1.71 9.78 -11.58
CA MET A 43 -0.76 9.14 -10.67
C MET A 43 -0.65 9.99 -9.41
N HIS A 44 -0.98 9.42 -8.25
CA HIS A 44 -1.05 10.19 -7.01
C HIS A 44 0.18 9.91 -6.16
N GLU A 45 0.98 10.94 -5.90
CA GLU A 45 2.07 10.87 -4.93
C GLU A 45 1.49 10.85 -3.51
N ILE A 46 1.69 9.73 -2.81
CA ILE A 46 1.13 9.51 -1.48
C ILE A 46 2.08 10.05 -0.41
N ILE A 47 3.36 9.71 -0.54
CA ILE A 47 4.50 10.27 0.19
C ILE A 47 5.62 10.55 -0.82
N PRO A 48 6.63 11.37 -0.49
CA PRO A 48 7.70 11.71 -1.42
C PRO A 48 8.31 10.47 -2.09
N GLY A 49 8.24 10.41 -3.43
CA GLY A 49 8.77 9.31 -4.24
C GLY A 49 7.90 8.05 -4.34
N LEU A 50 6.80 7.93 -3.59
CA LEU A 50 5.89 6.78 -3.66
C LEU A 50 4.55 7.15 -4.28
N TYR A 51 4.24 6.50 -5.40
CA TYR A 51 3.09 6.79 -6.23
C TYR A 51 2.08 5.64 -6.23
N LEU A 52 0.80 5.98 -6.34
CA LEU A 52 -0.33 5.05 -6.42
C LEU A 52 -1.12 5.26 -7.73
N GLY A 53 -1.44 4.16 -8.41
CA GLY A 53 -2.18 4.19 -9.67
C GLY A 53 -2.97 2.93 -10.04
N GLY A 54 -3.58 2.95 -11.23
CA GLY A 54 -4.21 1.83 -11.94
C GLY A 54 -3.42 1.37 -13.17
N ILE A 55 -3.97 0.47 -13.99
CA ILE A 55 -3.25 -0.08 -15.16
C ILE A 55 -2.88 1.00 -16.17
N LYS A 56 -3.79 1.94 -16.46
CA LYS A 56 -3.53 3.06 -17.38
C LYS A 56 -2.31 3.88 -16.98
N ASP A 57 -2.02 3.88 -15.68
CA ASP A 57 -0.96 4.65 -15.09
C ASP A 57 0.40 3.96 -15.29
N ALA A 58 0.41 2.64 -15.24
CA ALA A 58 1.57 1.80 -15.52
C ALA A 58 1.84 1.65 -17.04
N GLU A 59 0.80 1.69 -17.88
CA GLU A 59 0.90 1.62 -19.35
C GLU A 59 1.35 2.93 -20.00
N ASP A 60 1.27 4.07 -19.32
CA ASP A 60 1.83 5.32 -19.85
C ASP A 60 3.34 5.37 -19.63
N HIS A 61 4.08 4.73 -20.53
CA HIS A 61 5.54 4.71 -20.53
C HIS A 61 6.14 6.13 -20.48
N LYS A 62 5.49 7.13 -21.11
CA LYS A 62 5.95 8.52 -21.06
C LYS A 62 5.74 9.11 -19.68
N GLY A 63 4.59 8.89 -19.08
CA GLY A 63 4.27 9.25 -17.69
C GLY A 63 5.30 8.65 -16.72
N VAL A 64 5.48 7.34 -16.75
CA VAL A 64 6.46 6.59 -15.94
C VAL A 64 7.88 7.16 -16.10
N THR A 65 8.33 7.36 -17.34
CA THR A 65 9.66 7.94 -17.64
C THR A 65 9.78 9.39 -17.17
N SER A 66 8.73 10.19 -17.33
CA SER A 66 8.75 11.62 -16.99
C SER A 66 8.83 11.87 -15.48
N VAL A 67 8.18 11.03 -14.68
CA VAL A 67 8.28 11.03 -13.21
C VAL A 67 9.63 10.47 -12.77
N GLY A 68 10.23 9.58 -13.58
CA GLY A 68 11.49 8.93 -13.27
C GLY A 68 11.31 7.70 -12.39
N ILE A 69 10.18 7.00 -12.51
CA ILE A 69 9.91 5.74 -11.81
C ILE A 69 11.02 4.74 -12.14
N LYS A 70 11.57 4.11 -11.10
CA LYS A 70 12.61 3.07 -11.19
C LYS A 70 12.10 1.68 -10.85
N ALA A 71 11.03 1.61 -10.06
CA ALA A 71 10.44 0.34 -9.69
C ALA A 71 8.91 0.39 -9.71
N ILE A 72 8.29 -0.74 -10.03
CA ILE A 72 6.85 -0.91 -10.04
C ILE A 72 6.46 -2.15 -9.23
N VAL A 73 5.57 -1.95 -8.25
CA VAL A 73 4.83 -3.05 -7.62
C VAL A 73 3.52 -3.25 -8.38
N ASN A 74 3.46 -4.36 -9.12
CA ASN A 74 2.33 -4.72 -9.95
C ASN A 74 1.41 -5.69 -9.20
N CYS A 75 0.27 -5.19 -8.73
CA CYS A 75 -0.73 -5.97 -8.01
C CYS A 75 -1.84 -6.51 -8.94
N CYS A 76 -1.52 -6.75 -10.20
CA CYS A 76 -2.40 -7.38 -11.18
C CYS A 76 -1.97 -8.82 -11.44
N THR A 77 -2.95 -9.66 -11.78
CA THR A 77 -2.63 -11.01 -12.24
C THR A 77 -1.87 -10.96 -13.56
N ASN A 78 -1.14 -12.03 -13.89
CA ASN A 78 -0.45 -12.10 -15.18
C ASN A 78 -1.41 -11.94 -16.38
N GLY A 79 -2.67 -12.36 -16.24
CA GLY A 79 -3.70 -12.18 -17.27
C GLY A 79 -4.20 -10.73 -17.41
N GLU A 80 -4.18 -9.95 -16.32
CA GLU A 80 -4.59 -8.55 -16.34
C GLU A 80 -3.49 -7.60 -16.82
N PHE A 81 -2.23 -7.89 -16.48
CA PHE A 81 -1.08 -7.10 -16.88
C PHE A 81 0.09 -8.03 -17.25
N PRO A 82 0.16 -8.53 -18.48
CA PRO A 82 1.22 -9.44 -18.92
C PRO A 82 2.55 -8.72 -19.13
N ASP A 83 3.64 -9.49 -19.16
CA ASP A 83 5.01 -8.95 -19.28
C ASP A 83 5.25 -8.16 -20.58
N SER A 84 4.43 -8.33 -21.61
CA SER A 84 4.48 -7.52 -22.83
C SER A 84 4.15 -6.04 -22.63
N LEU A 85 3.56 -5.68 -21.47
CA LEU A 85 3.21 -4.31 -21.11
C LEU A 85 4.25 -3.65 -20.19
N LEU A 86 5.35 -4.34 -19.88
CA LEU A 86 6.39 -3.79 -19.00
C LEU A 86 7.11 -2.62 -19.68
N VAL A 87 7.39 -1.60 -18.87
CA VAL A 87 8.20 -0.45 -19.25
C VAL A 87 9.66 -0.88 -19.17
N PRO A 88 10.47 -0.66 -20.23
CA PRO A 88 11.90 -0.92 -20.18
C PRO A 88 12.62 -0.11 -19.10
N ASP A 89 13.74 -0.61 -18.59
CA ASP A 89 14.59 0.05 -17.59
C ASP A 89 13.88 0.38 -16.26
N VAL A 90 12.84 -0.41 -15.93
CA VAL A 90 12.09 -0.36 -14.67
C VAL A 90 12.08 -1.77 -14.06
N ASP A 91 12.34 -1.86 -12.76
CA ASP A 91 12.29 -3.12 -12.02
C ASP A 91 10.88 -3.41 -11.53
N TYR A 92 10.50 -4.69 -11.49
CA TYR A 92 9.14 -5.11 -11.15
C TYR A 92 9.11 -6.11 -10.01
N TYR A 93 8.14 -5.91 -9.11
CA TYR A 93 7.72 -6.90 -8.12
C TYR A 93 6.23 -7.19 -8.31
N ARG A 94 5.86 -8.45 -8.59
CA ARG A 94 4.47 -8.82 -8.86
C ARG A 94 3.81 -9.40 -7.62
N VAL A 95 2.67 -8.82 -7.26
CA VAL A 95 1.71 -9.36 -6.29
C VAL A 95 0.56 -9.98 -7.10
N ASP A 96 0.73 -11.26 -7.47
CA ASP A 96 -0.17 -11.98 -8.37
C ASP A 96 -1.41 -12.49 -7.63
N VAL A 97 -2.37 -11.60 -7.42
CA VAL A 97 -3.64 -11.88 -6.72
C VAL A 97 -4.83 -11.24 -7.44
N GLU A 98 -5.99 -11.89 -7.38
CA GLU A 98 -7.26 -11.32 -7.81
C GLU A 98 -7.80 -10.32 -6.75
N ASP A 99 -8.72 -9.42 -7.15
CA ASP A 99 -9.37 -8.50 -6.19
C ASP A 99 -10.59 -9.16 -5.55
N VAL A 100 -10.34 -10.24 -4.81
CA VAL A 100 -11.37 -11.03 -4.13
C VAL A 100 -10.98 -11.18 -2.67
N SER A 101 -11.95 -11.04 -1.76
CA SER A 101 -11.72 -11.03 -0.29
C SER A 101 -10.96 -12.24 0.26
N ARG A 102 -11.04 -13.39 -0.42
CA ARG A 102 -10.38 -14.64 -0.02
C ARG A 102 -8.93 -14.77 -0.48
N GLU A 103 -8.43 -13.87 -1.33
CA GLU A 103 -7.06 -13.93 -1.82
C GLU A 103 -6.08 -13.59 -0.69
N PRO A 104 -4.98 -14.36 -0.52
CA PRO A 104 -4.04 -14.19 0.58
C PRO A 104 -3.01 -13.09 0.28
N ILE A 105 -3.47 -11.86 0.04
CA ILE A 105 -2.60 -10.72 -0.30
C ILE A 105 -1.60 -10.38 0.81
N HIS A 106 -1.92 -10.72 2.07
CA HIS A 106 -1.02 -10.54 3.21
C HIS A 106 0.34 -11.24 3.07
N LEU A 107 0.41 -12.33 2.29
CA LEU A 107 1.65 -13.06 2.04
C LEU A 107 2.72 -12.22 1.32
N PHE A 108 2.33 -11.08 0.74
CA PHE A 108 3.24 -10.19 0.03
C PHE A 108 3.59 -8.94 0.82
N PHE A 109 3.01 -8.73 2.00
CA PHE A 109 3.13 -7.45 2.71
C PHE A 109 4.57 -7.12 3.08
N LEU A 110 5.35 -8.08 3.58
CA LEU A 110 6.73 -7.84 3.99
C LEU A 110 7.63 -7.66 2.77
N GLU A 111 7.65 -8.61 1.85
CA GLU A 111 8.54 -8.59 0.68
C GLU A 111 8.26 -7.41 -0.25
N ALA A 112 6.99 -7.08 -0.51
CA ALA A 112 6.65 -5.89 -1.29
C ALA A 112 7.09 -4.61 -0.58
N SER A 113 6.96 -4.56 0.75
CA SER A 113 7.39 -3.40 1.54
C SER A 113 8.91 -3.23 1.51
N GLU A 114 9.68 -4.31 1.66
CA GLU A 114 11.15 -4.28 1.54
C GLU A 114 11.59 -3.86 0.13
N PHE A 115 10.91 -4.38 -0.91
CA PHE A 115 11.16 -3.97 -2.28
C PHE A 115 10.98 -2.45 -2.43
N VAL A 116 9.83 -1.90 -2.03
CA VAL A 116 9.54 -0.46 -2.09
C VAL A 116 10.57 0.36 -1.31
N ASP A 117 10.85 -0.04 -0.07
CA ASP A 117 11.74 0.70 0.83
C ASP A 117 13.16 0.84 0.24
N SER A 118 13.67 -0.25 -0.36
CA SER A 118 15.01 -0.25 -0.95
C SER A 118 15.23 0.82 -2.03
N TYR A 119 14.19 1.17 -2.81
CA TYR A 119 14.27 2.24 -3.81
C TYR A 119 14.10 3.62 -3.17
N LEU A 120 13.17 3.74 -2.21
CA LEU A 120 12.93 5.02 -1.54
C LEU A 120 14.16 5.47 -0.72
N GLU A 121 14.93 4.55 -0.13
CA GLU A 121 16.22 4.85 0.52
C GLU A 121 17.25 5.45 -0.43
N ARG A 122 17.19 5.09 -1.72
CA ARG A 122 18.03 5.63 -2.79
C ARG A 122 17.45 6.87 -3.45
N GLN A 123 16.33 7.38 -2.95
CA GLN A 123 15.57 8.49 -3.54
C GLN A 123 15.09 8.16 -4.97
N GLU A 124 14.82 6.89 -5.25
CA GLU A 124 14.34 6.40 -6.53
C GLU A 124 12.82 6.21 -6.49
N PRO A 125 12.05 6.88 -7.36
CA PRO A 125 10.59 6.82 -7.34
C PRO A 125 10.02 5.43 -7.63
N VAL A 126 8.97 5.05 -6.90
CA VAL A 126 8.27 3.76 -7.02
C VAL A 126 6.79 3.99 -7.31
N LEU A 127 6.21 3.19 -8.21
CA LEU A 127 4.78 3.14 -8.46
C LEU A 127 4.20 1.82 -7.97
N ILE A 128 3.15 1.88 -7.14
CA ILE A 128 2.32 0.72 -6.79
C ILE A 128 1.02 0.84 -7.57
N HIS A 129 0.68 -0.18 -8.38
CA HIS A 129 -0.57 -0.17 -9.14
C HIS A 129 -1.30 -1.50 -9.10
N CYS A 130 -2.60 -1.44 -9.40
CA CYS A 130 -3.41 -2.61 -9.73
C CYS A 130 -4.26 -2.24 -10.96
N LYS A 131 -5.42 -2.89 -11.15
CA LYS A 131 -6.31 -2.59 -12.28
C LYS A 131 -6.84 -1.16 -12.25
N SER A 132 -7.46 -0.77 -11.14
CA SER A 132 -8.14 0.54 -11.00
C SER A 132 -7.47 1.48 -10.00
N GLY A 133 -6.49 0.99 -9.23
CA GLY A 133 -5.89 1.76 -8.12
C GLY A 133 -6.90 2.04 -7.00
N ILE A 134 -7.68 1.03 -6.63
CA ILE A 134 -8.79 1.15 -5.65
C ILE A 134 -8.57 0.22 -4.44
N SER A 135 -8.27 -1.06 -4.68
CA SER A 135 -8.23 -2.10 -3.64
C SER A 135 -6.82 -2.69 -3.47
N ARG A 136 -6.43 -3.71 -4.28
CA ARG A 136 -5.13 -4.42 -4.16
C ARG A 136 -3.90 -3.53 -3.95
N SER A 137 -3.67 -2.55 -4.82
CA SER A 137 -2.50 -1.65 -4.69
C SER A 137 -2.56 -0.73 -3.49
N VAL A 138 -3.77 -0.35 -3.07
CA VAL A 138 -3.98 0.43 -1.84
C VAL A 138 -3.63 -0.44 -0.64
N THR A 139 -4.07 -1.69 -0.62
CA THR A 139 -3.76 -2.65 0.45
C THR A 139 -2.25 -2.81 0.63
N ILE A 140 -1.50 -3.05 -0.46
CA ILE A 140 -0.02 -3.17 -0.41
C ILE A 140 0.64 -1.86 0.02
N LEU A 141 0.14 -0.72 -0.43
CA LEU A 141 0.69 0.57 -0.02
C LEU A 141 0.45 0.84 1.47
N ILE A 142 -0.74 0.51 1.99
CA ILE A 142 -1.08 0.68 3.40
C ILE A 142 -0.21 -0.24 4.29
N SER A 143 -0.02 -1.51 3.89
CA SER A 143 0.86 -2.41 4.67
C SER A 143 2.30 -1.89 4.72
N PHE A 144 2.81 -1.31 3.62
CA PHE A 144 4.09 -0.61 3.62
C PHE A 144 4.12 0.58 4.59
N LEU A 145 3.09 1.43 4.61
CA LEU A 145 3.04 2.57 5.54
C LEU A 145 3.05 2.11 7.01
N ILE A 146 2.34 1.02 7.32
CA ILE A 146 2.33 0.43 8.66
C ILE A 146 3.72 -0.08 9.03
N TYR A 147 4.30 -0.92 8.18
CA TYR A 147 5.53 -1.63 8.48
C TYR A 147 6.79 -0.76 8.42
N LYS A 148 6.92 0.08 7.39
CA LYS A 148 8.14 0.85 7.10
C LYS A 148 8.06 2.32 7.47
N ARG A 149 6.86 2.85 7.73
CA ARG A 149 6.66 4.28 8.07
C ARG A 149 5.96 4.49 9.41
N GLN A 150 5.71 3.42 10.18
CA GLN A 150 5.14 3.44 11.53
C GLN A 150 3.76 4.10 11.63
N PHE A 151 2.98 4.10 10.55
CA PHE A 151 1.59 4.53 10.61
C PHE A 151 0.77 3.47 11.36
N CYS A 152 -0.23 3.89 12.14
CA CYS A 152 -1.32 2.97 12.43
C CYS A 152 -2.20 2.76 11.18
N LEU A 153 -2.97 1.68 11.14
CA LEU A 153 -3.82 1.34 10.00
C LEU A 153 -4.82 2.46 9.69
N GLN A 154 -5.44 3.04 10.73
CA GLN A 154 -6.38 4.15 10.55
C GLN A 154 -5.71 5.37 9.93
N GLU A 155 -4.54 5.78 10.45
CA GLU A 155 -3.77 6.90 9.90
C GLU A 155 -3.35 6.64 8.45
N ALA A 156 -2.84 5.44 8.16
CA ALA A 156 -2.42 5.05 6.82
C ALA A 156 -3.60 5.13 5.83
N PHE A 157 -4.74 4.54 6.19
CA PHE A 157 -5.94 4.58 5.36
C PHE A 157 -6.39 6.02 5.08
N LEU A 158 -6.52 6.85 6.11
CA LEU A 158 -6.98 8.24 6.00
C LEU A 158 -6.00 9.11 5.20
N HIS A 159 -4.68 8.91 5.38
CA HIS A 159 -3.64 9.60 4.62
C HIS A 159 -3.75 9.29 3.12
N VAL A 160 -3.91 8.02 2.76
CA VAL A 160 -4.06 7.61 1.35
C VAL A 160 -5.38 8.15 0.77
N MET A 161 -6.49 8.07 1.53
CA MET A 161 -7.81 8.57 1.09
C MET A 161 -7.79 10.07 0.81
N ALA A 162 -7.08 10.86 1.64
CA ALA A 162 -6.94 12.30 1.44
C ALA A 162 -6.22 12.65 0.13
N LYS A 163 -5.31 11.78 -0.34
CA LYS A 163 -4.59 11.93 -1.60
C LYS A 163 -5.35 11.34 -2.78
N ARG A 164 -6.05 10.22 -2.60
CA ARG A 164 -6.82 9.53 -3.65
C ARG A 164 -8.18 9.08 -3.09
N LYS A 165 -9.23 9.88 -3.34
CA LYS A 165 -10.57 9.67 -2.76
C LYS A 165 -11.28 8.37 -3.17
N ILE A 166 -10.85 7.74 -4.26
CA ILE A 166 -11.50 6.55 -4.80
C ILE A 166 -11.01 5.25 -4.16
N ILE A 167 -10.10 5.29 -3.17
CA ILE A 167 -9.65 4.07 -2.52
C ILE A 167 -10.80 3.36 -1.82
N CYS A 168 -10.80 2.03 -1.91
CA CYS A 168 -11.76 1.16 -1.27
C CYS A 168 -11.22 -0.28 -1.28
N PRO A 169 -10.25 -0.64 -0.42
CA PRO A 169 -9.87 -2.02 -0.19
C PRO A 169 -11.09 -2.90 0.04
N ASN A 170 -11.14 -4.07 -0.58
CA ASN A 170 -12.23 -5.01 -0.28
C ASN A 170 -12.18 -5.42 1.21
N ILE A 171 -13.31 -5.88 1.75
CA ILE A 171 -13.45 -6.19 3.18
C ILE A 171 -12.39 -7.19 3.65
N GLY A 172 -12.15 -8.27 2.91
CA GLY A 172 -11.17 -9.29 3.30
C GLY A 172 -9.72 -8.78 3.30
N PHE A 173 -9.40 -7.81 2.45
CA PHE A 173 -8.10 -7.15 2.48
C PHE A 173 -7.96 -6.19 3.66
N MET A 174 -9.06 -5.53 4.07
CA MET A 174 -9.05 -4.71 5.28
C MET A 174 -8.90 -5.56 6.54
N GLU A 175 -9.54 -6.73 6.60
CA GLU A 175 -9.34 -7.71 7.69
C GLU A 175 -7.88 -8.15 7.77
N GLN A 176 -7.27 -8.51 6.63
CA GLN A 176 -5.85 -8.87 6.55
C GLN A 176 -4.92 -7.73 7.00
N LEU A 177 -5.27 -6.47 6.73
CA LEU A 177 -4.53 -5.31 7.21
C LEU A 177 -4.68 -5.10 8.73
N CYS A 178 -5.87 -5.35 9.29
CA CYS A 178 -6.08 -5.31 10.74
C CYS A 178 -5.20 -6.34 11.43
N GLU A 179 -5.22 -7.60 10.96
CA GLU A 179 -4.36 -8.66 11.50
C GLU A 179 -2.87 -8.34 11.36
N PHE A 180 -2.48 -7.70 10.24
CA PHE A 180 -1.10 -7.30 10.02
C PHE A 180 -0.65 -6.20 10.99
N GLU A 181 -1.47 -5.17 11.20
CA GLU A 181 -1.19 -4.14 12.20
C GLU A 181 -1.02 -4.75 13.59
N GLU A 182 -1.90 -5.67 13.97
CA GLU A 182 -1.85 -6.33 15.28
C GLU A 182 -0.55 -7.09 15.49
N LYS A 183 -0.09 -7.80 14.46
CA LYS A 183 1.17 -8.55 14.48
C LYS A 183 2.40 -7.64 14.54
N VAL A 184 2.42 -6.57 13.76
CA VAL A 184 3.59 -5.67 13.66
C VAL A 184 3.69 -4.72 14.85
N ALA A 185 2.56 -4.18 15.32
CA ALA A 185 2.55 -3.17 16.38
C ALA A 185 2.31 -3.75 17.78
N GLY A 186 1.96 -5.04 17.91
CA GLY A 186 1.70 -5.69 19.20
C GLY A 186 0.53 -5.10 19.97
N ARG A 187 -0.44 -4.50 19.27
CA ARG A 187 -1.65 -3.84 19.84
C ARG A 187 -2.86 -4.13 18.95
N ASN A 188 -4.07 -3.90 19.47
CA ASN A 188 -5.29 -4.07 18.68
C ASN A 188 -5.30 -3.18 17.42
N ALA A 189 -6.00 -3.64 16.38
CA ALA A 189 -6.20 -2.88 15.16
C ALA A 189 -6.91 -1.53 15.44
N THR A 190 -6.50 -0.50 14.72
CA THR A 190 -7.03 0.87 14.84
C THR A 190 -8.23 1.14 13.93
N VAL A 191 -8.67 0.14 13.18
CA VAL A 191 -9.87 0.21 12.35
C VAL A 191 -10.95 -0.69 12.91
N CYS A 192 -12.13 -0.12 13.16
CA CYS A 192 -13.32 -0.88 13.50
C CYS A 192 -13.92 -1.51 12.24
N MET A 193 -13.77 -2.83 12.09
CA MET A 193 -14.28 -3.55 10.91
C MET A 193 -15.79 -3.46 10.72
N TYR A 194 -16.57 -3.31 11.80
CA TYR A 194 -18.01 -3.08 11.70
C TYR A 194 -18.31 -1.74 11.00
N LYS A 195 -17.67 -0.65 11.45
CA LYS A 195 -17.82 0.68 10.83
C LYS A 195 -17.29 0.70 9.40
N TYR A 196 -16.15 0.03 9.16
CA TYR A 196 -15.60 -0.10 7.81
C TYR A 196 -16.57 -0.83 6.87
N THR A 197 -17.18 -1.92 7.33
CA THR A 197 -18.14 -2.70 6.53
C THR A 197 -19.40 -1.89 6.23
N ASP A 198 -19.92 -1.14 7.21
CA ASP A 198 -21.08 -0.25 7.01
C ASP A 198 -20.76 0.84 5.97
N TRP A 199 -19.59 1.50 6.08
CA TRP A 199 -19.11 2.45 5.08
C TRP A 199 -18.88 1.80 3.71
N TYR A 200 -18.28 0.62 3.68
CA TYR A 200 -18.02 -0.15 2.47
C TYR A 200 -19.32 -0.54 1.79
N ALA A 201 -20.39 -0.84 2.52
CA ALA A 201 -21.70 -1.21 1.97
C ALA A 201 -22.57 0.00 1.57
N ALA A 202 -22.23 1.21 2.03
CA ALA A 202 -22.98 2.42 1.72
C ALA A 202 -23.05 2.70 0.21
N ASP A 203 -24.06 3.48 -0.21
CA ASP A 203 -24.21 3.91 -1.60
C ASP A 203 -22.94 4.64 -2.08
N ALA A 204 -22.60 4.53 -3.37
CA ALA A 204 -21.41 5.16 -3.93
C ALA A 204 -21.39 6.69 -3.74
N SER A 205 -22.55 7.33 -3.64
CA SER A 205 -22.66 8.76 -3.29
C SER A 205 -22.28 9.07 -1.84
N TYR A 206 -22.39 8.10 -0.93
CA TYR A 206 -22.00 8.20 0.49
C TYR A 206 -20.53 7.86 0.75
N ARG A 207 -19.87 7.10 -0.14
CA ARG A 207 -18.41 6.83 -0.05
C ARG A 207 -17.54 8.06 -0.35
N ALA A 208 -18.14 9.22 -0.62
CA ALA A 208 -17.42 10.49 -0.78
C ALA A 208 -16.92 11.07 0.55
N ASP A 209 -17.52 10.66 1.67
CA ASP A 209 -17.16 11.12 3.00
C ASP A 209 -16.09 10.23 3.65
N ILE A 210 -15.24 10.85 4.46
CA ILE A 210 -14.22 10.16 5.24
C ILE A 210 -14.92 9.32 6.33
N PRO A 211 -14.71 7.99 6.38
CA PRO A 211 -15.33 7.17 7.40
C PRO A 211 -14.78 7.45 8.80
N ASP A 212 -15.65 7.40 9.80
CA ASP A 212 -15.19 7.18 11.18
C ASP A 212 -14.81 5.71 11.34
N LEU A 213 -13.52 5.46 11.52
CA LEU A 213 -12.96 4.11 11.68
C LEU A 213 -12.49 3.85 13.11
N ASP A 214 -12.58 4.84 14.00
CA ASP A 214 -12.04 4.78 15.36
C ASP A 214 -12.81 3.73 16.18
N PRO A 215 -12.15 2.70 16.73
CA PRO A 215 -12.79 1.66 17.53
C PRO A 215 -13.24 2.14 18.91
N SER A 216 -12.76 3.29 19.38
CA SER A 216 -13.08 3.84 20.70
C SER A 216 -14.33 4.73 20.73
N LYS A 217 -14.86 5.10 19.57
CA LYS A 217 -16.05 5.95 19.39
C LYS A 217 -17.23 5.15 18.88
#